data_AF-A0A1A9T3V4-F1
#
_entry.id   AF-A0A1A9T3V4-F1
#
_cell.length_a   1.000
_cell.length_b   1.000
_cell.length_c   1.000
_cell.angle_alpha   90.00
_cell.angle_beta   90.00
_cell.angle_gamma   90.00
#
_symmetry.space_group_name_H-M   'P 1'
#
loop_
_entity.id
_entity.type
_entity.pdbx_description
1 polymer ?
#
loop_
_entity_poly.entity_id
_entity_poly.type
_entity_poly.pdbx_seq_one_letter_code
_entity_poly.pdbx_strand_id
1 'polypeptide(L)' 'MDTGKKIKLVREATGLKREEFSVRTGVPIGTLIGVEQGRHEPKAGVLKSIAEQWPEYAAYLLTDKIEVVQKKPETTG' A
#
# COMPACT_ATOMS: atom_id res chain seq x y z
N MET A 1 3.74 10.72 7.25
CA MET A 1 3.00 9.81 8.16
C MET A 1 3.66 8.44 8.18
N ASP A 2 3.53 7.64 9.25
CA ASP A 2 4.04 6.26 9.27
C ASP A 2 3.40 5.39 8.16
N THR A 3 4.22 4.57 7.50
CA THR A 3 3.79 3.76 6.34
C THR A 3 2.77 2.68 6.72
N GLY A 4 2.87 2.09 7.91
CA GLY A 4 1.86 1.15 8.41
C GLY A 4 0.50 1.82 8.63
N LYS A 5 0.49 3.07 9.14
CA LYS A 5 -0.74 3.88 9.23
C LYS A 5 -1.34 4.17 7.85
N LYS A 6 -0.52 4.43 6.83
CA LYS A 6 -0.99 4.60 5.45
C LYS A 6 -1.67 3.35 4.91
N ILE A 7 -1.06 2.19 5.12
CA ILE A 7 -1.61 0.89 4.70
C ILE A 7 -2.96 0.65 5.37
N LYS A 8 -3.09 0.94 6.68
CA LYS A 8 -4.37 0.86 7.40
C LYS A 8 -5.45 1.73 6.75
N LEU A 9 -5.12 3.00 6.45
CA LEU A 9 -6.07 3.94 5.87
C LEU A 9 -6.50 3.53 4.46
N VAL A 10 -5.57 3.03 3.63
CA VAL A 10 -5.91 2.47 2.32
C VAL A 10 -6.87 1.29 2.47
N ARG A 11 -6.59 0.34 3.37
CA ARG A 11 -7.51 -0.78 3.63
C ARG A 11 -8.89 -0.29 4.07
N GLU A 12 -8.95 0.64 5.00
CA GLU A 12 -10.23 1.18 5.51
C GLU A 12 -11.01 1.92 4.43
N ALA A 13 -10.34 2.68 3.56
CA ALA A 13 -10.95 3.35 2.41
C ALA A 13 -11.56 2.37 1.38
N THR A 14 -11.02 1.15 1.28
CA THR A 14 -11.61 0.08 0.44
C THR A 14 -12.81 -0.62 1.07
N GLY A 15 -13.12 -0.34 2.35
CA GLY A 15 -14.20 -1.02 3.10
C GLY A 15 -13.89 -2.47 3.50
N LEU A 16 -12.65 -2.93 3.29
CA LEU A 16 -12.26 -4.33 3.49
C LEU A 16 -11.79 -4.61 4.92
N LYS A 17 -12.13 -5.80 5.41
CA LYS A 17 -11.48 -6.38 6.60
C LYS A 17 -10.06 -6.85 6.27
N ARG A 18 -9.25 -7.13 7.29
CA ARG A 18 -7.84 -7.54 7.08
C ARG A 18 -7.72 -8.86 6.34
N GLU A 19 -8.65 -9.78 6.60
CA GLU A 19 -8.75 -11.08 5.94
C GLU A 19 -8.96 -10.91 4.43
N GLU A 20 -9.92 -10.07 4.04
CA GLU A 20 -10.24 -9.81 2.63
C GLU A 20 -9.12 -9.05 1.93
N PHE A 21 -8.54 -8.07 2.61
CA PHE A 21 -7.40 -7.32 2.10
C PHE A 21 -6.16 -8.19 1.91
N SER A 22 -5.93 -9.14 2.85
CA SER A 22 -4.87 -10.14 2.75
C SER A 22 -5.06 -11.03 1.52
N VAL A 23 -6.27 -11.52 1.28
CA VAL A 23 -6.60 -12.33 0.09
C VAL A 23 -6.36 -11.55 -1.20
N ARG A 24 -6.82 -10.29 -1.28
CA ARG A 24 -6.68 -9.48 -2.50
C ARG A 24 -5.24 -9.10 -2.82
N THR A 25 -4.45 -8.78 -1.80
CA THR A 25 -3.06 -8.33 -1.98
C THR A 25 -2.04 -9.46 -1.95
N GLY A 26 -2.42 -10.66 -1.49
CA GLY A 26 -1.49 -11.75 -1.20
C GLY A 26 -0.57 -11.48 0.00
N VAL A 27 -0.72 -10.35 0.70
CA VAL A 27 0.07 -10.03 1.90
C VAL A 27 -0.47 -10.84 3.07
N PRO A 28 0.35 -11.63 3.79
CA PRO A 28 -0.13 -12.41 4.92
C PRO A 28 -0.80 -11.55 6.00
N ILE A 29 -1.94 -12.01 6.52
CA ILE A 29 -2.72 -11.26 7.52
C ILE A 29 -1.90 -10.88 8.77
N GLY A 30 -1.02 -11.77 9.23
CA GLY A 30 -0.11 -11.48 10.35
C GLY A 30 0.84 -10.31 10.07
N THR A 31 1.31 -10.20 8.82
CA THR A 31 2.12 -9.06 8.35
C THR A 31 1.30 -7.77 8.38
N LEU A 32 0.05 -7.79 7.90
CA LEU A 32 -0.84 -6.62 7.95
C LEU A 32 -1.09 -6.17 9.39
N ILE A 33 -1.36 -7.10 10.31
CA ILE A 33 -1.57 -6.78 11.73
C ILE A 33 -0.32 -6.12 12.33
N GLY A 34 0.87 -6.71 12.12
CA GLY A 34 2.11 -6.18 12.65
C GLY A 34 2.44 -4.79 12.09
N VAL A 35 2.27 -4.60 10.78
CA VAL A 35 2.53 -3.34 10.09
C VAL A 35 1.55 -2.25 10.52
N GLU A 36 0.24 -2.52 10.50
CA GLU A 36 -0.77 -1.51 10.86
C GLU A 36 -0.72 -1.09 12.34
N GLN A 37 -0.18 -1.95 13.21
CA GLN A 37 0.05 -1.66 14.62
C GLN A 37 1.42 -1.02 14.90
N GLY A 38 2.24 -0.80 13.86
CA GLY A 38 3.58 -0.21 14.00
C GLY A 38 4.60 -1.14 14.67
N ARG A 39 4.34 -2.45 14.73
CA ARG A 39 5.29 -3.44 15.26
C ARG A 39 6.49 -3.63 14.33
N HIS A 40 6.26 -3.53 13.02
CA HIS A 40 7.27 -3.70 11.99
C HIS A 40 7.06 -2.72 10.85
N GLU A 41 8.15 -2.27 10.25
CA GLU A 41 8.11 -1.50 9.01
C GLU A 41 7.74 -2.42 7.83
N PRO A 42 6.85 -2.00 6.92
CA PRO A 42 6.51 -2.81 5.75
C PRO A 42 7.70 -2.89 4.79
N LYS A 43 8.06 -4.12 4.40
CA LYS A 43 9.02 -4.33 3.31
C LYS A 43 8.45 -3.79 1.99
N ALA A 44 9.32 -3.41 1.06
CA ALA A 44 8.93 -2.89 -0.26
C ALA A 44 7.93 -3.80 -1.01
N GLY A 45 8.03 -5.12 -0.84
CA GLY A 45 7.09 -6.08 -1.43
C GLY A 45 5.64 -5.91 -0.97
N VAL A 46 5.41 -5.49 0.29
CA VAL A 46 4.06 -5.20 0.81
C VAL A 46 3.48 -3.98 0.09
N LEU A 47 4.26 -2.91 -0.02
CA LEU A 47 3.85 -1.68 -0.71
C LEU A 47 3.57 -1.94 -2.20
N LYS A 48 4.45 -2.72 -2.85
CA LYS A 48 4.26 -3.13 -4.25
C LYS A 48 2.95 -3.90 -4.42
N SER A 49 2.69 -4.91 -3.59
CA SER A 49 1.48 -5.74 -3.71
C SER A 49 0.20 -4.93 -3.53
N ILE A 50 0.20 -3.96 -2.61
CA ILE A 50 -0.94 -3.04 -2.42
C ILE A 50 -1.08 -2.10 -3.62
N ALA A 51 0.02 -1.53 -4.11
CA ALA A 51 0.02 -0.61 -5.25
C ALA A 51 -0.35 -1.31 -6.58
N GLU A 52 -0.05 -2.59 -6.74
CA GLU A 52 -0.51 -3.38 -7.89
C GLU A 52 -2.03 -3.60 -7.85
N GLN A 53 -2.58 -3.81 -6.66
CA GLN A 53 -4.02 -3.99 -6.47
C GLN A 53 -4.81 -2.68 -6.53
N TRP A 54 -4.22 -1.57 -6.07
CA TRP A 54 -4.80 -0.22 -6.11
C TRP A 54 -3.74 0.83 -6.51
N PRO A 55 -3.45 0.96 -7.82
CA PRO A 55 -2.44 1.90 -8.33
C PRO A 55 -2.70 3.37 -7.96
N GLU A 56 -3.96 3.74 -7.73
CA GLU A 56 -4.37 5.08 -7.31
C GLU A 56 -3.76 5.51 -5.96
N TYR A 57 -3.40 4.56 -5.08
CA TYR A 57 -2.80 4.85 -3.79
C TYR A 57 -1.26 4.83 -3.80
N ALA A 58 -0.61 4.48 -4.91
CA ALA A 58 0.84 4.25 -4.96
C ALA A 58 1.65 5.48 -4.52
N ALA A 59 1.30 6.67 -5.01
CA ALA A 59 2.01 7.89 -4.65
C ALA A 59 1.77 8.30 -3.19
N TYR A 60 0.56 8.12 -2.68
CA TYR A 60 0.25 8.37 -1.28
C TYR A 60 1.06 7.43 -0.37
N LEU A 61 1.05 6.12 -0.66
CA LEU A 61 1.80 5.10 0.07
C LEU A 61 3.29 5.43 0.16
N LEU A 62 3.89 5.89 -0.94
CA LEU A 62 5.33 6.12 -1.03
C LEU A 62 5.76 7.53 -0.63
N THR A 63 4.94 8.56 -0.85
CA THR A 63 5.38 9.97 -0.81
C THR A 63 4.45 10.92 -0.07
N ASP A 64 3.33 10.44 0.49
CA ASP A 64 2.27 11.25 1.09
C ASP A 64 1.54 12.20 0.10
N LYS A 65 1.88 12.16 -1.20
CA LYS A 65 1.22 12.97 -2.24
C LYS A 65 -0.08 12.32 -2.71
N ILE A 66 -1.13 13.13 -2.79
CA ILE A 66 -2.47 12.71 -3.28
C ILE A 66 -2.78 13.21 -4.69
N GLU A 67 -2.07 14.25 -5.16
CA GLU A 67 -2.18 14.81 -6.49
C GLU A 67 -0.89 14.52 -7.26
N VAL A 68 -0.92 13.47 -8.08
CA VAL A 68 0.20 13.09 -8.96
C VAL A 68 -0.30 12.71 -10.34
N VAL A 69 0.54 12.96 -11.36
CA VAL A 69 0.34 12.44 -12.70
C VAL A 69 1.37 11.35 -12.94
N GLN A 70 0.90 10.09 -13.04
CA GLN A 70 1.77 8.98 -13.41
C GLN A 70 2.22 9.16 -14.85
N LYS A 71 3.53 9.09 -15.09
CA LYS A 71 4.14 9.18 -16.42
C LYS A 71 4.87 7.89 -16.72
N LYS A 72 4.71 7.39 -17.94
CA LYS A 72 5.58 6.33 -18.46
C LYS A 72 6.98 6.93 -18.66
N PRO A 73 8.07 6.26 -18.25
CA PRO A 73 9.42 6.71 -18.58
C PRO A 73 9.58 6.75 -20.10
N GLU A 74 9.97 7.91 -20.64
CA GLU A 74 10.40 8.02 -22.02
C GLU A 74 11.87 7.54 -22.08
N THR A 75 12.11 6.40 -22.70
CA THR A 75 13.46 6.04 -23.12
C THR A 75 13.77 6.82 -24.38
N THR A 76 14.55 7.89 -24.26
CA THR A 76 15.26 8.45 -25.43
C THR A 76 16.22 7.37 -25.89
N GLY A 77 15.89 6.73 -27.03
CA GLY A 77 16.78 5.80 -27.72
C GLY A 77 17.92 6.53 -28.40
#